data_AF-A0A366KM27-F1
#
_entry.id   AF-A0A366KM27-F1
#
_cell.length_a   1.000
_cell.length_b   1.000
_cell.length_c   1.000
_cell.angle_alpha   90.00
_cell.angle_beta   90.00
_cell.angle_gamma   90.00
#
_symmetry.space_group_name_H-M   'P 1'
#
loop_
_entity.id
_entity.type
_entity.pdbx_description
1 polymer ?
#
loop_
_entity_poly.entity_id
_entity_poly.type
_entity_poly.pdbx_seq_one_letter_code
_entity_poly.pdbx_strand_id
1 'polypeptide(L)'
;MKKIYLFLILLVSGYSVFSQTIALTAAPTEVANGGTVTVTVSGENTLRYVNSIVYLSTLTTTSSPGSSYGNFLQLSDLNKTQNYDFGQGKTTKFSFKMNNTYAVNIACTLYFRLLLTNQNEVTVSVDLTVKPDAPASYPNVAMSREFTKNNCGPGQQGTKVTYNVPAGKYTASTQQAADQLATNDLNNNGQANANTVGECKTIYYSAAVSGTFYSNACGEYGGASGAVTFTVPASKYSSIVSQQDADNLAAADLGTNGQIYADSNGPCSSAFKIQLQSANAVGDNATATLVFRDAAPSGATYEFQLYLPDGSTLSASSARNLYRFTISQSGSYQLLARTIAAGVESPWLPLNFSF
;
A
#
# COMPACT_ATOMS: atom_id res chain seq x y z
N MET A 1 -84.69 -29.82 72.52
CA MET A 1 -83.47 -28.99 72.43
C MET A 1 -82.92 -29.08 71.00
N LYS A 2 -82.69 -27.93 70.34
CA LYS A 2 -82.01 -27.68 69.03
C LYS A 2 -82.71 -28.26 67.78
N LYS A 3 -83.54 -27.52 67.02
CA LYS A 3 -83.30 -26.45 66.00
C LYS A 3 -82.61 -26.94 64.70
N ILE A 4 -83.26 -26.56 63.57
CA ILE A 4 -82.84 -26.40 62.15
C ILE A 4 -83.40 -27.49 61.22
N TYR A 5 -84.55 -27.29 60.55
CA TYR A 5 -84.85 -26.53 59.31
C TYR A 5 -84.20 -27.07 58.02
N LEU A 6 -85.07 -27.66 57.18
CA LEU A 6 -85.32 -27.34 55.76
C LEU A 6 -84.14 -27.35 54.78
N PHE A 7 -84.13 -28.32 53.87
CA PHE A 7 -83.65 -28.11 52.49
C PHE A 7 -84.58 -28.82 51.50
N LEU A 8 -85.54 -28.05 51.01
CA LEU A 8 -86.27 -28.26 49.78
C LEU A 8 -85.41 -27.66 48.64
N ILE A 9 -85.56 -28.18 47.41
CA ILE A 9 -85.32 -27.53 46.11
C ILE A 9 -84.02 -27.90 45.34
N LEU A 10 -84.25 -28.26 44.06
CA LEU A 10 -83.36 -28.29 42.89
C LEU A 10 -82.53 -29.57 42.61
N LEU A 11 -83.25 -30.59 42.16
CA LEU A 11 -82.79 -31.60 41.18
C LEU A 11 -82.67 -30.95 39.77
N VAL A 12 -81.81 -29.94 39.62
CA VAL A 12 -81.31 -29.45 38.32
C VAL A 12 -79.87 -28.97 38.53
N SER A 13 -78.91 -29.89 38.57
CA SER A 13 -77.50 -29.55 38.32
C SER A 13 -76.75 -30.84 37.97
N GLY A 14 -76.08 -30.84 36.83
CA GLY A 14 -75.25 -31.98 36.41
C GLY A 14 -75.05 -32.17 34.90
N TYR A 15 -75.64 -31.35 34.04
CA TYR A 15 -75.12 -31.16 32.69
C TYR A 15 -74.60 -29.72 32.59
N SER A 16 -73.50 -29.45 33.29
CA SER A 16 -72.54 -28.48 32.77
C SER A 16 -71.98 -29.08 31.49
N VAL A 17 -72.69 -28.85 30.38
CA VAL A 17 -72.11 -28.91 29.05
C VAL A 17 -71.06 -27.81 29.07
N PHE A 18 -69.85 -28.10 29.56
CA PHE A 18 -68.69 -27.30 29.25
C PHE A 18 -68.59 -27.38 27.73
N SER A 19 -69.14 -26.38 27.06
CA SER A 19 -68.84 -26.14 25.65
C SER A 19 -67.33 -25.94 25.61
N GLN A 20 -66.60 -27.01 25.33
CA GLN A 20 -65.15 -26.97 25.25
C GLN A 20 -64.85 -25.98 24.12
N THR A 21 -64.25 -24.86 24.50
CA THR A 21 -64.08 -23.72 23.60
C THR A 21 -62.90 -24.05 22.69
N ILE A 22 -63.13 -23.99 21.38
CA ILE A 22 -62.06 -24.20 20.40
C ILE A 22 -61.09 -23.02 20.52
N ALA A 23 -59.81 -23.33 20.62
CA ALA A 23 -58.75 -22.34 20.71
C ALA A 23 -57.57 -22.71 19.82
N LEU A 24 -56.70 -21.74 19.56
CA LEU A 24 -55.42 -21.94 18.89
C LEU A 24 -54.29 -21.70 19.88
N THR A 25 -53.22 -22.48 19.75
CA THR A 25 -51.94 -22.20 20.39
C THR A 25 -50.88 -22.14 19.31
N ALA A 26 -50.16 -21.02 19.23
CA ALA A 26 -49.08 -20.83 18.26
C ALA A 26 -47.72 -21.24 18.85
N ALA A 27 -46.90 -21.86 18.02
CA ALA A 27 -45.50 -22.14 18.32
C ALA A 27 -44.64 -21.97 17.05
N PRO A 28 -43.52 -21.23 17.11
CA PRO A 28 -43.10 -20.39 18.23
C PRO A 28 -43.98 -19.13 18.38
N THR A 29 -44.00 -18.51 19.56
CA THR A 29 -44.67 -17.21 19.80
C THR A 29 -43.80 -16.02 19.42
N GLU A 30 -42.51 -16.25 19.16
CA GLU A 30 -41.55 -15.26 18.66
C GLU A 30 -40.84 -15.83 17.43
N VAL A 31 -40.86 -15.10 16.31
CA VAL A 31 -40.41 -15.61 15.01
C VAL A 31 -39.59 -14.56 14.26
N ALA A 32 -38.55 -14.98 13.53
CA ALA A 32 -37.78 -14.10 12.65
C ALA A 32 -38.56 -13.74 11.39
N ASN A 33 -38.15 -12.69 10.67
CA ASN A 33 -38.67 -12.40 9.33
C ASN A 33 -38.56 -13.64 8.42
N GLY A 34 -39.66 -14.01 7.75
CA GLY A 34 -39.77 -15.23 6.94
C GLY A 34 -39.92 -16.54 7.72
N GLY A 35 -39.93 -16.49 9.06
CA GLY A 35 -40.02 -17.69 9.89
C GLY A 35 -41.42 -18.31 9.89
N THR A 36 -41.46 -19.62 10.14
CA THR A 36 -42.69 -20.42 10.13
C THR A 36 -43.30 -20.52 11.52
N VAL A 37 -44.60 -20.25 11.62
CA VAL A 37 -45.43 -20.43 12.81
C VAL A 37 -46.37 -21.60 12.58
N THR A 38 -46.49 -22.48 13.57
CA THR A 38 -47.49 -23.55 13.58
C THR A 38 -48.54 -23.27 14.64
N VAL A 39 -49.80 -23.23 14.24
CA VAL A 39 -50.95 -23.17 15.15
C VAL A 39 -51.52 -24.56 15.35
N THR A 40 -51.66 -24.95 16.62
CA THR A 40 -52.28 -26.21 17.03
C THR A 40 -53.67 -25.90 17.57
N VAL A 41 -54.68 -26.58 17.03
CA VAL A 41 -56.06 -26.45 17.50
C VAL A 41 -56.23 -27.27 18.79
N SER A 42 -57.00 -26.75 19.73
CA SER A 42 -57.47 -27.47 20.92
C SER A 42 -58.99 -27.40 21.05
N GLY A 43 -59.58 -28.34 21.81
CA GLY A 43 -61.04 -28.43 21.98
C GLY A 43 -61.79 -29.14 20.85
N GLU A 44 -61.06 -29.82 19.95
CA GLU A 44 -61.66 -30.69 18.92
C GLU A 44 -62.12 -32.03 19.50
N ASN A 45 -63.18 -32.60 18.93
CA ASN A 45 -63.68 -33.93 19.27
C ASN A 45 -64.30 -34.63 18.04
N THR A 46 -64.81 -35.84 18.24
CA THR A 46 -65.40 -36.68 17.17
C THR A 46 -66.57 -36.03 16.42
N LEU A 47 -67.28 -35.09 17.04
CA LEU A 47 -68.45 -34.41 16.47
C LEU A 47 -68.12 -32.99 15.96
N ARG A 48 -66.98 -32.44 16.36
CA ARG A 48 -66.62 -31.03 16.14
C ARG A 48 -65.11 -30.90 16.01
N TYR A 49 -64.63 -30.88 14.78
CA TYR A 49 -63.22 -30.65 14.45
C TYR A 49 -63.09 -29.68 13.28
N VAL A 50 -61.90 -29.12 13.09
CA VAL A 50 -61.66 -28.04 12.14
C VAL A 50 -61.52 -28.58 10.71
N ASN A 51 -62.38 -28.09 9.83
CA ASN A 51 -62.32 -28.36 8.40
C ASN A 51 -61.29 -27.46 7.71
N SER A 52 -61.45 -26.13 7.86
CA SER A 52 -60.58 -25.12 7.25
C SER A 52 -60.35 -23.91 8.16
N ILE A 53 -59.34 -23.12 7.80
CA ILE A 53 -58.97 -21.88 8.47
C ILE A 53 -58.91 -20.74 7.45
N VAL A 54 -59.32 -19.55 7.85
CA VAL A 54 -59.22 -18.32 7.06
C VAL A 54 -58.60 -17.23 7.93
N TYR A 55 -57.54 -16.59 7.43
CA TYR A 55 -56.93 -15.43 8.09
C TYR A 55 -57.80 -14.19 7.90
N LEU A 56 -58.15 -13.53 9.01
CA LEU A 56 -58.96 -12.31 9.04
C LEU A 56 -58.04 -11.09 9.18
N SER A 57 -57.42 -10.68 8.08
CA SER A 57 -56.48 -9.55 8.08
C SER A 57 -57.09 -8.29 8.68
N THR A 58 -58.33 -7.94 8.36
CA THR A 58 -59.00 -6.72 8.85
C THR A 58 -59.16 -6.61 10.37
N LEU A 59 -59.08 -7.72 11.10
CA LEU A 59 -59.17 -7.73 12.57
C LEU A 59 -57.81 -7.75 13.27
N THR A 60 -56.72 -7.90 12.51
CA THR A 60 -55.38 -8.00 13.08
C THR A 60 -54.97 -6.69 13.74
N THR A 61 -54.45 -6.80 14.97
CA THR A 61 -53.92 -5.67 15.74
C THR A 61 -52.41 -5.81 15.91
N THR A 62 -51.70 -4.69 15.98
CA THR A 62 -50.25 -4.68 16.24
C THR A 62 -49.86 -3.61 17.26
N SER A 63 -48.75 -3.82 17.96
CA SER A 63 -48.20 -2.85 18.93
C SER A 63 -47.54 -1.64 18.26
N SER A 64 -46.90 -1.85 17.08
CA SER A 64 -46.28 -0.81 16.27
C SER A 64 -45.91 -1.37 14.88
N PRO A 65 -46.27 -0.70 13.76
CA PRO A 65 -47.09 0.51 13.69
C PRO A 65 -48.58 0.18 13.87
N GLY A 66 -49.27 0.92 14.74
CA GLY A 66 -50.70 0.67 15.03
C GLY A 66 -51.66 0.86 13.86
N SER A 67 -51.21 1.48 12.76
CA SER A 67 -51.93 1.63 11.50
C SER A 67 -51.02 1.29 10.31
N SER A 68 -51.60 0.93 9.16
CA SER A 68 -50.85 0.55 7.95
C SER A 68 -49.89 -0.64 8.12
N TYR A 69 -50.06 -1.46 9.17
CA TYR A 69 -49.22 -2.63 9.44
C TYR A 69 -49.18 -3.62 8.27
N GLY A 70 -50.23 -3.70 7.44
CA GLY A 70 -50.28 -4.58 6.27
C GLY A 70 -49.20 -4.28 5.21
N ASN A 71 -48.59 -3.10 5.25
CA ASN A 71 -47.42 -2.76 4.41
C ASN A 71 -46.13 -3.43 4.91
N PHE A 72 -46.09 -3.82 6.18
CA PHE A 72 -44.88 -4.28 6.86
C PHE A 72 -44.98 -5.72 7.39
N LEU A 73 -46.17 -6.15 7.79
CA LEU A 73 -46.44 -7.47 8.34
C LEU A 73 -47.27 -8.29 7.34
N GLN A 74 -46.71 -9.38 6.84
CA GLN A 74 -47.37 -10.24 5.86
C GLN A 74 -47.41 -11.69 6.34
N LEU A 75 -48.60 -12.29 6.28
CA LEU A 75 -48.81 -13.71 6.46
C LEU A 75 -48.90 -14.38 5.09
N SER A 76 -48.13 -15.46 4.90
CA SER A 76 -48.10 -16.24 3.65
C SER A 76 -48.10 -17.74 3.95
N ASP A 77 -48.29 -18.58 2.92
CA ASP A 77 -48.18 -20.03 3.02
C ASP A 77 -49.10 -20.68 4.10
N LEU A 78 -50.33 -20.16 4.29
CA LEU A 78 -51.28 -20.73 5.26
C LEU A 78 -51.80 -22.09 4.78
N ASN A 79 -51.25 -23.15 5.35
CA ASN A 79 -51.52 -24.52 4.92
C ASN A 79 -51.95 -25.40 6.10
N LYS A 80 -52.88 -26.32 5.85
CA LYS A 80 -53.23 -27.39 6.80
C LYS A 80 -52.13 -28.43 6.78
N THR A 81 -51.43 -28.58 7.90
CA THR A 81 -50.27 -29.48 8.03
C THR A 81 -50.59 -30.78 8.75
N GLN A 82 -51.69 -30.80 9.51
CA GLN A 82 -52.17 -32.01 10.19
C GLN A 82 -53.69 -32.01 10.23
N ASN A 83 -54.31 -33.13 9.88
CA ASN A 83 -55.74 -33.36 10.09
C ASN A 83 -56.00 -33.87 11.51
N TYR A 84 -57.21 -33.61 12.01
CA TYR A 84 -57.71 -34.27 13.20
C TYR A 84 -57.78 -35.79 12.98
N ASP A 85 -57.23 -36.58 13.90
CA ASP A 85 -57.25 -38.04 13.86
C ASP A 85 -57.87 -38.61 15.14
N PHE A 86 -59.07 -39.17 14.99
CA PHE A 86 -59.87 -39.75 16.05
C PHE A 86 -59.22 -40.98 16.71
N GLY A 87 -58.36 -41.71 16.00
CA GLY A 87 -57.74 -42.95 16.48
C GLY A 87 -56.42 -42.75 17.23
N GLN A 88 -55.76 -41.60 17.03
CA GLN A 88 -54.44 -41.30 17.61
C GLN A 88 -54.42 -40.08 18.52
N GLY A 89 -55.57 -39.42 18.74
CA GLY A 89 -55.66 -38.22 19.57
C GLY A 89 -54.89 -37.02 19.00
N LYS A 90 -54.69 -36.97 17.68
CA LYS A 90 -53.97 -35.89 17.01
C LYS A 90 -54.92 -34.75 16.68
N THR A 91 -54.56 -33.53 17.09
CA THR A 91 -55.32 -32.32 16.79
C THR A 91 -54.97 -31.75 15.41
N THR A 92 -55.86 -30.94 14.84
CA THR A 92 -55.59 -30.21 13.60
C THR A 92 -54.45 -29.20 13.81
N LYS A 93 -53.57 -29.08 12.80
CA LYS A 93 -52.52 -28.07 12.76
C LYS A 93 -52.52 -27.32 11.44
N PHE A 94 -52.18 -26.05 11.52
CA PHE A 94 -51.89 -25.21 10.37
C PHE A 94 -50.54 -24.55 10.54
N SER A 95 -49.85 -24.30 9.44
CA SER A 95 -48.59 -23.55 9.45
C SER A 95 -48.69 -22.39 8.46
N PHE A 96 -48.02 -21.29 8.77
CA PHE A 96 -47.88 -20.11 7.91
C PHE A 96 -46.53 -19.44 8.16
N LYS A 97 -46.08 -18.62 7.21
CA LYS A 97 -44.91 -17.76 7.38
C LYS A 97 -45.31 -16.34 7.72
N MET A 98 -44.49 -15.70 8.55
CA MET A 98 -44.63 -14.29 8.91
C MET A 98 -43.43 -13.50 8.41
N ASN A 99 -43.68 -12.40 7.71
CA ASN A 99 -42.66 -11.44 7.30
C ASN A 99 -42.87 -10.11 8.03
N ASN A 100 -41.78 -9.50 8.51
CA ASN A 100 -41.74 -8.17 9.10
C ASN A 100 -40.65 -7.33 8.42
N THR A 101 -41.07 -6.38 7.57
CA THR A 101 -40.18 -5.42 6.91
C THR A 101 -40.06 -4.10 7.67
N TYR A 102 -40.66 -3.99 8.85
CA TYR A 102 -40.51 -2.83 9.73
C TYR A 102 -39.15 -2.87 10.44
N ALA A 103 -38.67 -1.73 10.94
CA ALA A 103 -37.35 -1.63 11.57
C ALA A 103 -37.28 -2.22 13.00
N VAL A 104 -38.43 -2.53 13.59
CA VAL A 104 -38.54 -3.03 14.98
C VAL A 104 -39.44 -4.26 15.05
N ASN A 105 -39.37 -4.95 16.18
CA ASN A 105 -40.25 -6.09 16.47
C ASN A 105 -41.73 -5.65 16.42
N ILE A 106 -42.55 -6.41 15.72
CA ILE A 106 -44.00 -6.22 15.69
C ILE A 106 -44.62 -7.28 16.59
N ALA A 107 -45.19 -6.88 17.73
CA ALA A 107 -46.11 -7.75 18.46
C ALA A 107 -47.51 -7.63 17.83
N CYS A 108 -48.15 -8.75 17.52
CA CYS A 108 -49.43 -8.78 16.83
C CYS A 108 -50.39 -9.84 17.37
N THR A 109 -51.69 -9.54 17.28
CA THR A 109 -52.76 -10.52 17.50
C THR A 109 -53.40 -10.82 16.15
N LEU A 110 -53.18 -12.04 15.66
CA LEU A 110 -53.74 -12.51 14.40
C LEU A 110 -55.09 -13.18 14.66
N TYR A 111 -56.11 -12.81 13.89
CA TYR A 111 -57.43 -13.41 13.98
C TYR A 111 -57.68 -14.38 12.84
N PHE A 112 -58.28 -15.52 13.18
CA PHE A 112 -58.64 -16.57 12.25
C PHE A 112 -60.09 -16.96 12.42
N ARG A 113 -60.76 -17.23 11.30
CA ARG A 113 -62.04 -17.92 11.27
C ARG A 113 -61.80 -19.40 11.00
N LEU A 114 -62.30 -20.26 11.85
CA LEU A 114 -62.30 -21.70 11.65
C LEU A 114 -63.69 -22.15 11.22
N LEU A 115 -63.76 -22.91 10.12
CA LEU A 115 -64.97 -23.64 9.74
C LEU A 115 -64.88 -25.05 10.33
N LEU A 116 -65.91 -25.43 11.06
CA LEU A 116 -66.01 -26.73 11.70
C LEU A 116 -66.80 -27.70 10.82
N THR A 117 -66.61 -29.00 11.04
CA THR A 117 -67.30 -30.03 10.25
C THR A 117 -68.82 -30.06 10.41
N ASN A 118 -69.33 -29.52 11.51
CA ASN A 118 -70.75 -29.32 11.74
C ASN A 118 -71.29 -27.99 11.16
N GLN A 119 -70.55 -27.36 10.22
CA GLN A 119 -70.90 -26.10 9.55
C GLN A 119 -70.95 -24.86 10.46
N ASN A 120 -70.51 -24.99 11.73
CA ASN A 120 -70.35 -23.83 12.59
C ASN A 120 -69.03 -23.11 12.33
N GLU A 121 -69.02 -21.79 12.53
CA GLU A 121 -67.81 -20.97 12.47
C GLU A 121 -67.40 -20.54 13.88
N VAL A 122 -66.09 -20.44 14.11
CA VAL A 122 -65.53 -19.85 15.34
C VAL A 122 -64.38 -18.91 15.00
N THR A 123 -64.40 -17.73 15.59
CA THR A 123 -63.28 -16.78 15.49
C THR A 123 -62.35 -16.96 16.68
N VAL A 124 -61.07 -17.11 16.40
CA VAL A 124 -60.01 -17.36 17.38
C VAL A 124 -58.82 -16.47 17.06
N SER A 125 -57.96 -16.23 18.03
CA SER A 125 -56.75 -15.43 17.84
C SER A 125 -55.51 -16.14 18.35
N VAL A 126 -54.35 -15.68 17.86
CA VAL A 126 -53.03 -16.02 18.40
C VAL A 126 -52.18 -14.76 18.50
N ASP A 127 -51.42 -14.67 19.57
CA ASP A 127 -50.47 -13.59 19.79
C ASP A 127 -49.06 -14.03 19.39
N LEU A 128 -48.35 -13.16 18.65
CA LEU A 128 -47.01 -13.42 18.14
C LEU A 128 -46.15 -12.16 18.21
N THR A 129 -44.83 -12.33 18.23
CA THR A 129 -43.86 -11.27 17.97
C THR A 129 -43.01 -11.64 16.75
N VAL A 130 -43.00 -10.79 15.73
CA VAL A 130 -42.20 -10.99 14.52
C VAL A 130 -41.02 -10.03 14.53
N LYS A 131 -39.79 -10.56 14.55
CA LYS A 131 -38.56 -9.76 14.48
C LYS A 131 -38.35 -9.20 13.07
N PRO A 132 -37.74 -8.02 12.94
CA PRO A 132 -37.36 -7.48 11.64
C PRO A 132 -36.30 -8.35 10.99
N ASP A 133 -36.01 -8.09 9.71
CA ASP A 133 -34.82 -8.65 9.09
C ASP A 133 -33.58 -8.27 9.89
N ALA A 134 -32.68 -9.24 10.12
CA ALA A 134 -31.39 -8.93 10.70
C ALA A 134 -30.66 -7.96 9.76
N PRO A 135 -30.12 -6.83 10.26
CA PRO A 135 -29.37 -5.93 9.40
C PRO A 135 -28.19 -6.69 8.78
N ALA A 136 -27.98 -6.51 7.47
CA ALA A 136 -26.85 -7.11 6.77
C ALA A 136 -25.55 -6.75 7.49
N SER A 137 -24.74 -7.76 7.82
CA SER A 137 -23.45 -7.62 8.48
C SER A 137 -22.34 -7.90 7.48
N TYR A 138 -21.49 -6.92 7.25
CA TYR A 138 -20.39 -6.99 6.29
C TYR A 138 -19.07 -7.15 7.05
N PRO A 139 -18.30 -8.22 6.79
CA PRO A 139 -16.98 -8.38 7.36
C PRO A 139 -15.97 -7.45 6.67
N ASN A 140 -14.97 -6.96 7.40
CA ASN A 140 -13.84 -6.27 6.76
C ASN A 140 -13.05 -7.22 5.85
N VAL A 141 -12.46 -6.68 4.79
CA VAL A 141 -11.46 -7.41 4.00
C VAL A 141 -10.13 -7.48 4.76
N ALA A 142 -9.27 -8.43 4.40
CA ALA A 142 -7.93 -8.49 4.97
C ALA A 142 -7.13 -7.24 4.58
N MET A 143 -6.45 -6.63 5.56
CA MET A 143 -5.63 -5.44 5.38
C MET A 143 -4.27 -5.61 6.06
N SER A 144 -3.23 -5.02 5.47
CA SER A 144 -1.89 -5.05 6.03
C SER A 144 -1.15 -3.74 5.74
N ARG A 145 -0.27 -3.33 6.65
CA ARG A 145 0.65 -2.20 6.43
C ARG A 145 2.00 -2.48 7.08
N GLU A 146 3.07 -2.03 6.43
CA GLU A 146 4.43 -2.06 6.96
C GLU A 146 4.68 -0.84 7.85
N PHE A 147 5.29 -1.09 9.01
CA PHE A 147 5.69 -0.07 9.97
C PHE A 147 7.16 -0.28 10.35
N THR A 148 7.94 0.80 10.40
CA THR A 148 9.33 0.74 10.84
C THR A 148 9.39 1.01 12.35
N LYS A 149 10.09 0.16 13.11
CA LYS A 149 10.35 0.42 14.53
C LYS A 149 11.05 1.78 14.69
N ASN A 150 10.50 2.66 15.52
CA ASN A 150 10.95 4.05 15.62
C ASN A 150 11.44 4.45 17.02
N ASN A 151 11.48 3.52 17.96
CA ASN A 151 11.97 3.72 19.32
C ASN A 151 13.37 3.11 19.56
N CYS A 152 14.25 3.18 18.55
CA CYS A 152 15.63 2.74 18.66
C CYS A 152 16.54 3.81 19.25
N GLY A 153 17.66 3.40 19.85
CA GLY A 153 18.65 4.33 20.40
C GLY A 153 19.45 5.07 19.31
N PRO A 154 20.27 6.06 19.69
CA PRO A 154 21.17 6.74 18.76
C PRO A 154 22.07 5.75 18.01
N GLY A 155 22.30 5.99 16.71
CA GLY A 155 23.14 5.13 15.87
C GLY A 155 22.51 3.78 15.49
N GLN A 156 21.20 3.62 15.69
CA GLN A 156 20.47 2.41 15.31
C GLN A 156 19.31 2.73 14.36
N GLN A 157 19.00 1.77 13.51
CA GLN A 157 17.85 1.78 12.60
C GLN A 157 16.90 0.62 12.96
N GLY A 158 15.61 0.92 13.06
CA GLY A 158 14.60 -0.11 13.31
C GLY A 158 14.30 -0.95 12.07
N THR A 159 13.96 -2.22 12.29
CA THR A 159 13.45 -3.09 11.22
C THR A 159 12.02 -2.74 10.83
N LYS A 160 11.64 -3.15 9.62
CA LYS A 160 10.29 -3.10 9.09
C LYS A 160 9.50 -4.32 9.58
N VAL A 161 8.30 -4.08 10.09
CA VAL A 161 7.38 -5.11 10.59
C VAL A 161 6.02 -4.91 9.91
N THR A 162 5.49 -5.97 9.32
CA THR A 162 4.14 -5.96 8.76
C THR A 162 3.11 -6.25 9.85
N TYR A 163 2.13 -5.37 10.01
CA TYR A 163 0.98 -5.60 10.89
C TYR A 163 -0.24 -5.97 10.03
N ASN A 164 -0.90 -7.07 10.40
CA ASN A 164 -1.98 -7.69 9.63
C ASN A 164 -3.29 -7.63 10.40
N VAL A 165 -4.35 -7.19 9.71
CA VAL A 165 -5.74 -7.27 10.14
C VAL A 165 -6.43 -8.31 9.27
N PRO A 166 -6.71 -9.53 9.78
CA PRO A 166 -7.36 -10.57 8.99
C PRO A 166 -8.79 -10.17 8.58
N ALA A 167 -9.28 -10.79 7.51
CA ALA A 167 -10.66 -10.63 7.08
C ALA A 167 -11.63 -11.10 8.18
N GLY A 168 -12.74 -10.38 8.36
CA GLY A 168 -13.76 -10.70 9.37
C GLY A 168 -13.39 -10.42 10.83
N LYS A 169 -12.25 -9.77 11.11
CA LYS A 169 -11.93 -9.28 12.47
C LYS A 169 -12.97 -8.24 12.95
N TYR A 170 -13.47 -7.42 12.04
CA TYR A 170 -14.46 -6.37 12.24
C TYR A 170 -15.68 -6.62 11.37
N THR A 171 -16.86 -6.32 11.89
CA THR A 171 -18.14 -6.41 11.17
C THR A 171 -18.94 -5.12 11.36
N ALA A 172 -19.61 -4.66 10.30
CA ALA A 172 -20.45 -3.46 10.36
C ALA A 172 -21.67 -3.57 9.41
N SER A 173 -22.57 -2.58 9.47
CA SER A 173 -23.76 -2.52 8.61
C SER A 173 -23.46 -2.20 7.13
N THR A 174 -22.23 -1.78 6.82
CA THR A 174 -21.73 -1.58 5.45
C THR A 174 -20.29 -2.05 5.33
N GLN A 175 -19.88 -2.42 4.11
CA GLN A 175 -18.50 -2.81 3.83
C GLN A 175 -17.49 -1.71 4.19
N GLN A 176 -17.78 -0.46 3.80
CA GLN A 176 -16.91 0.69 4.07
C GLN A 176 -16.70 0.92 5.58
N ALA A 177 -17.74 0.75 6.39
CA ALA A 177 -17.61 0.91 7.85
C ALA A 177 -16.74 -0.18 8.47
N ALA A 178 -16.89 -1.44 8.02
CA ALA A 178 -16.05 -2.54 8.51
C ALA A 178 -14.58 -2.35 8.12
N ASP A 179 -14.33 -1.93 6.88
CA ASP A 179 -12.99 -1.63 6.35
C ASP A 179 -12.35 -0.41 7.03
N GLN A 180 -13.15 0.58 7.42
CA GLN A 180 -12.68 1.72 8.21
C GLN A 180 -12.24 1.29 9.61
N LEU A 181 -12.94 0.36 10.26
CA LEU A 181 -12.52 -0.19 11.56
C LEU A 181 -11.18 -0.92 11.45
N ALA A 182 -11.00 -1.73 10.40
CA ALA A 182 -9.73 -2.40 10.11
C ALA A 182 -8.59 -1.39 9.85
N THR A 183 -8.88 -0.32 9.12
CA THR A 183 -7.92 0.78 8.87
C THR A 183 -7.53 1.50 10.17
N ASN A 184 -8.50 1.75 11.05
CA ASN A 184 -8.25 2.38 12.35
C ASN A 184 -7.37 1.49 13.24
N ASP A 185 -7.58 0.17 13.25
CA ASP A 185 -6.71 -0.78 13.94
C ASP A 185 -5.28 -0.72 13.43
N LEU A 186 -5.07 -0.76 12.11
CA LEU A 186 -3.73 -0.58 11.52
C LEU A 186 -3.07 0.72 12.03
N ASN A 187 -3.79 1.84 12.00
CA ASN A 187 -3.25 3.14 12.41
C ASN A 187 -2.93 3.20 13.91
N ASN A 188 -3.77 2.62 14.75
CA ASN A 188 -3.65 2.71 16.21
C ASN A 188 -2.63 1.72 16.77
N ASN A 189 -2.56 0.51 16.20
CA ASN A 189 -1.79 -0.61 16.76
C ASN A 189 -0.53 -0.93 15.96
N GLY A 190 -0.47 -0.57 14.67
CA GLY A 190 0.63 -0.95 13.79
C GLY A 190 2.00 -0.46 14.26
N GLN A 191 2.12 0.81 14.65
CA GLN A 191 3.38 1.36 15.16
C GLN A 191 3.78 0.77 16.52
N ALA A 192 2.82 0.59 17.43
CA ALA A 192 3.08 -0.03 18.74
C ALA A 192 3.55 -1.49 18.59
N ASN A 193 2.95 -2.23 17.65
CA ASN A 193 3.38 -3.57 17.30
C ASN A 193 4.81 -3.58 16.72
N ALA A 194 5.12 -2.70 15.75
CA ALA A 194 6.48 -2.59 15.22
C ALA A 194 7.50 -2.21 16.30
N ASN A 195 7.13 -1.36 17.25
CA ASN A 195 7.97 -0.99 18.38
C ASN A 195 8.16 -2.14 19.39
N THR A 196 7.23 -3.08 19.48
CA THR A 196 7.33 -4.25 20.37
C THR A 196 8.11 -5.40 19.71
N VAL A 197 7.80 -5.71 18.46
CA VAL A 197 8.28 -6.91 17.76
C VAL A 197 9.50 -6.64 16.88
N GLY A 198 9.67 -5.40 16.41
CA GLY A 198 10.80 -5.03 15.57
C GLY A 198 12.13 -5.04 16.33
N GLU A 199 13.22 -5.11 15.58
CA GLU A 199 14.58 -5.12 16.09
C GLU A 199 15.25 -3.77 15.80
N CYS A 200 16.20 -3.38 16.63
CA CYS A 200 17.10 -2.26 16.34
C CYS A 200 18.43 -2.81 15.83
N LYS A 201 18.83 -2.40 14.63
CA LYS A 201 20.11 -2.76 14.04
C LYS A 201 21.06 -1.58 14.12
N THR A 202 22.30 -1.85 14.53
CA THR A 202 23.36 -0.84 14.53
C THR A 202 23.63 -0.36 13.10
N ILE A 203 23.74 0.95 12.92
CA ILE A 203 24.16 1.55 11.66
C ILE A 203 25.69 1.65 11.69
N TYR A 204 26.34 1.01 10.74
CA TYR A 204 27.77 1.14 10.49
C TYR A 204 27.98 2.19 9.40
N TYR A 205 28.94 3.09 9.62
CA TYR A 205 29.30 4.15 8.67
C TYR A 205 30.65 3.84 8.07
N SER A 206 30.79 4.06 6.77
CA SER A 206 32.06 3.80 6.08
C SER A 206 33.18 4.69 6.63
N ALA A 207 34.38 4.13 6.80
CA ALA A 207 35.59 4.92 6.99
C ALA A 207 35.90 5.74 5.73
N ALA A 208 36.70 6.79 5.88
CA ALA A 208 37.23 7.51 4.72
C ALA A 208 38.21 6.60 3.96
N VAL A 209 38.11 6.56 2.64
CA VAL A 209 39.05 5.83 1.78
C VAL A 209 39.48 6.73 0.63
N SER A 210 40.78 6.70 0.32
CA SER A 210 41.37 7.51 -0.73
C SER A 210 42.25 6.65 -1.63
N GLY A 211 42.32 7.04 -2.89
CA GLY A 211 43.17 6.42 -3.89
C GLY A 211 43.84 7.48 -4.73
N THR A 212 45.07 7.19 -5.16
CA THR A 212 45.79 8.02 -6.12
C THR A 212 45.56 7.46 -7.52
N PHE A 213 45.09 8.33 -8.41
CA PHE A 213 44.76 8.00 -9.79
C PHE A 213 45.49 8.96 -10.73
N TYR A 214 45.62 8.53 -11.98
CA TYR A 214 46.32 9.24 -13.03
C TYR A 214 45.36 9.38 -14.21
N SER A 215 45.26 10.58 -14.78
CA SER A 215 44.41 10.79 -15.96
C SER A 215 44.93 9.96 -17.14
N ASN A 216 44.02 9.21 -17.77
CA ASN A 216 44.23 8.55 -19.06
C ASN A 216 43.74 9.43 -20.22
N ALA A 217 43.08 10.56 -19.93
CA ALA A 217 42.48 11.44 -20.91
C ALA A 217 43.47 12.47 -21.51
N CYS A 218 44.77 12.38 -21.23
CA CYS A 218 45.76 13.33 -21.70
C CYS A 218 46.06 13.30 -23.20
N GLY A 219 45.45 12.36 -23.93
CA GLY A 219 45.61 12.24 -25.39
C GLY A 219 47.05 11.95 -25.81
N GLU A 220 47.29 11.89 -27.12
CA GLU A 220 48.61 11.55 -27.69
C GLU A 220 49.68 12.63 -27.44
N TYR A 221 49.27 13.84 -27.05
CA TYR A 221 50.15 15.02 -26.90
C TYR A 221 50.29 15.54 -25.47
N GLY A 222 49.48 15.03 -24.53
CA GLY A 222 49.66 15.28 -23.11
C GLY A 222 50.74 14.37 -22.56
N GLY A 223 51.72 14.95 -21.87
CA GLY A 223 52.73 14.21 -21.13
C GLY A 223 52.13 13.47 -19.93
N ALA A 224 53.00 12.84 -19.13
CA ALA A 224 52.61 12.10 -17.93
C ALA A 224 51.59 12.89 -17.10
N SER A 225 50.46 12.25 -16.78
CA SER A 225 49.42 12.86 -15.97
C SER A 225 49.91 13.06 -14.54
N GLY A 226 49.53 14.19 -13.96
CA GLY A 226 49.75 14.43 -12.54
C GLY A 226 48.88 13.51 -11.71
N ALA A 227 49.43 13.01 -10.60
CA ALA A 227 48.66 12.25 -9.62
C ALA A 227 47.55 13.12 -9.03
N VAL A 228 46.32 12.61 -9.03
CA VAL A 228 45.19 13.20 -8.28
C VAL A 228 44.65 12.21 -7.27
N THR A 229 44.27 12.74 -6.11
CA THR A 229 43.67 11.93 -5.04
C THR A 229 42.17 12.05 -5.11
N PHE A 230 41.48 10.93 -5.31
CA PHE A 230 40.05 10.85 -5.11
C PHE A 230 39.79 10.29 -3.71
N THR A 231 38.96 10.99 -2.94
CA THR A 231 38.62 10.62 -1.56
C THR A 231 37.13 10.44 -1.45
N VAL A 232 36.74 9.26 -0.98
CA VAL A 232 35.40 8.97 -0.49
C VAL A 232 35.40 9.34 1.00
N PRO A 233 34.72 10.42 1.42
CA PRO A 233 34.75 10.87 2.81
C PRO A 233 34.06 9.85 3.73
N ALA A 234 34.45 9.86 5.00
CA ALA A 234 33.81 9.03 6.02
C ALA A 234 32.29 9.31 6.10
N SER A 235 31.52 8.29 6.46
CA SER A 235 30.06 8.34 6.59
C SER A 235 29.27 8.66 5.32
N LYS A 236 29.91 8.66 4.14
CA LYS A 236 29.19 8.75 2.86
C LYS A 236 28.29 7.53 2.63
N TYR A 237 28.75 6.34 3.02
CA TYR A 237 27.99 5.10 2.94
C TYR A 237 27.66 4.57 4.33
N SER A 238 26.56 3.82 4.42
CA SER A 238 26.14 3.16 5.65
C SER A 238 25.58 1.78 5.37
N SER A 239 25.64 0.90 6.38
CA SER A 239 25.09 -0.45 6.33
C SER A 239 24.53 -0.85 7.69
N ILE A 240 23.48 -1.67 7.67
CA ILE A 240 22.93 -2.36 8.87
C ILE A 240 23.46 -3.79 9.00
N VAL A 241 24.38 -4.22 8.13
CA VAL A 241 24.95 -5.56 8.10
C VAL A 241 26.24 -5.61 8.90
N SER A 242 27.24 -4.80 8.55
CA SER A 242 28.53 -4.74 9.25
C SER A 242 29.34 -3.50 8.85
N GLN A 243 30.40 -3.22 9.61
CA GLN A 243 31.40 -2.22 9.26
C GLN A 243 32.06 -2.51 7.90
N GLN A 244 32.45 -3.77 7.68
CA GLN A 244 33.07 -4.20 6.42
C GLN A 244 32.17 -3.96 5.21
N ASP A 245 30.85 -4.14 5.36
CA ASP A 245 29.90 -3.91 4.27
C ASP A 245 29.83 -2.42 3.90
N ALA A 246 29.76 -1.53 4.89
CA ALA A 246 29.81 -0.08 4.64
C ALA A 246 31.15 0.34 4.00
N ASP A 247 32.27 -0.21 4.46
CA ASP A 247 33.59 0.07 3.91
C ASP A 247 33.76 -0.47 2.49
N ASN A 248 33.17 -1.64 2.17
CA ASN A 248 33.16 -2.20 0.82
C ASN A 248 32.39 -1.31 -0.16
N LEU A 249 31.27 -0.70 0.26
CA LEU A 249 30.54 0.26 -0.57
C LEU A 249 31.40 1.49 -0.89
N ALA A 250 32.13 2.01 0.10
CA ALA A 250 33.07 3.11 -0.12
C ALA A 250 34.24 2.73 -1.03
N ALA A 251 34.80 1.53 -0.87
CA ALA A 251 35.86 1.01 -1.73
C ALA A 251 35.37 0.78 -3.18
N ALA A 252 34.14 0.31 -3.38
CA ALA A 252 33.54 0.13 -4.69
C ALA A 252 33.33 1.48 -5.41
N ASP A 253 32.88 2.50 -4.68
CA ASP A 253 32.77 3.88 -5.18
C ASP A 253 34.13 4.44 -5.58
N LEU A 254 35.14 4.29 -4.73
CA LEU A 254 36.52 4.67 -5.02
C LEU A 254 37.04 3.99 -6.31
N GLY A 255 36.82 2.69 -6.46
CA GLY A 255 37.22 1.94 -7.66
C GLY A 255 36.47 2.34 -8.92
N THR A 256 35.18 2.68 -8.81
CA THR A 256 34.33 3.06 -9.95
C THR A 256 34.58 4.49 -10.39
N ASN A 257 34.62 5.42 -9.45
CA ASN A 257 34.63 6.86 -9.73
C ASN A 257 36.03 7.48 -9.65
N GLY A 258 37.01 6.81 -9.05
CA GLY A 258 38.37 7.32 -8.91
C GLY A 258 39.03 7.63 -10.26
N GLN A 259 38.93 6.70 -11.23
CA GLN A 259 39.48 6.91 -12.56
C GLN A 259 38.71 7.99 -13.35
N ILE A 260 37.37 7.98 -13.28
CA ILE A 260 36.51 8.98 -13.94
C ILE A 260 36.84 10.39 -13.44
N TYR A 261 37.01 10.52 -12.13
CA TYR A 261 37.42 11.78 -11.51
C TYR A 261 38.79 12.23 -12.01
N ALA A 262 39.76 11.31 -12.09
CA ALA A 262 41.09 11.62 -12.59
C ALA A 262 41.12 12.01 -14.07
N ASP A 263 40.33 11.35 -14.91
CA ASP A 263 40.22 11.70 -16.32
C ASP A 263 39.62 13.10 -16.53
N SER A 264 38.71 13.51 -15.63
CA SER A 264 38.03 14.81 -15.71
C SER A 264 38.80 15.98 -15.06
N ASN A 265 39.56 15.70 -14.00
CA ASN A 265 40.17 16.73 -13.14
C ASN A 265 41.70 16.63 -13.08
N GLY A 266 42.29 15.56 -13.61
CA GLY A 266 43.72 15.34 -13.58
C GLY A 266 44.46 16.28 -14.52
N PRO A 267 45.52 16.97 -14.06
CA PRO A 267 46.30 17.84 -14.92
C PRO A 267 47.13 16.99 -15.87
N CYS A 268 47.12 17.37 -17.14
CA CYS A 268 48.04 16.84 -18.14
C CYS A 268 49.28 17.74 -18.20
N SER A 269 50.46 17.14 -18.07
CA SER A 269 51.70 17.84 -18.42
C SER A 269 51.85 17.90 -19.94
N SER A 270 52.77 18.67 -20.49
CA SER A 270 53.07 18.65 -21.92
C SER A 270 54.08 17.54 -22.25
N ALA A 271 53.85 16.76 -23.31
CA ALA A 271 54.73 15.65 -23.73
C ALA A 271 56.06 16.13 -24.35
N PHE A 272 56.17 17.43 -24.62
CA PHE A 272 57.34 18.05 -25.22
C PHE A 272 57.63 19.40 -24.57
N LYS A 273 58.84 19.91 -24.82
CA LYS A 273 59.30 21.25 -24.46
C LYS A 273 59.94 21.89 -25.69
N ILE A 274 60.00 23.22 -25.72
CA ILE A 274 60.72 23.95 -26.77
C ILE A 274 62.11 24.31 -26.23
N GLN A 275 63.13 24.08 -27.05
CA GLN A 275 64.50 24.51 -26.81
C GLN A 275 64.99 25.41 -27.94
N LEU A 276 65.74 26.45 -27.58
CA LEU A 276 66.45 27.30 -28.53
C LEU A 276 67.89 26.77 -28.64
N GLN A 277 68.28 26.27 -29.82
CA GLN A 277 69.60 25.62 -29.99
C GLN A 277 70.70 26.58 -30.46
N SER A 278 70.37 27.77 -30.97
CA SER A 278 71.36 28.82 -31.23
C SER A 278 70.70 30.18 -31.39
N ALA A 279 71.13 31.13 -30.57
CA ALA A 279 71.05 32.57 -30.81
C ALA A 279 72.49 33.11 -30.71
N ASN A 280 73.33 32.78 -31.69
CA ASN A 280 74.70 33.29 -31.74
C ASN A 280 74.78 34.41 -32.77
N ALA A 281 75.40 35.52 -32.38
CA ALA A 281 75.47 36.80 -33.09
C ALA A 281 76.24 36.80 -34.43
N VAL A 282 76.44 35.63 -35.05
CA VAL A 282 77.03 35.52 -36.38
C VAL A 282 76.01 34.88 -37.30
N GLY A 283 75.17 35.74 -37.89
CA GLY A 283 74.20 35.40 -38.93
C GLY A 283 72.77 35.25 -38.42
N ASP A 284 72.14 36.37 -38.05
CA ASP A 284 70.69 36.72 -38.10
C ASP A 284 69.64 35.60 -37.97
N ASN A 285 69.90 34.49 -37.27
CA ASN A 285 69.02 33.33 -37.26
C ASN A 285 68.87 32.75 -35.86
N ALA A 286 67.61 32.50 -35.48
CA ALA A 286 67.23 31.72 -34.31
C ALA A 286 66.67 30.37 -34.76
N THR A 287 67.19 29.26 -34.22
CA THR A 287 66.66 27.92 -34.50
C THR A 287 65.89 27.37 -33.30
N ALA A 288 64.59 27.18 -33.51
CA ALA A 288 63.66 26.56 -32.58
C ALA A 288 63.67 25.03 -32.77
N THR A 289 63.78 24.28 -31.68
CA THR A 289 63.68 22.80 -31.70
C THR A 289 62.68 22.34 -30.65
N LEU A 290 61.69 21.54 -31.03
CA LEU A 290 60.86 20.80 -30.08
C LEU A 290 61.62 19.55 -29.63
N VAL A 291 61.69 19.39 -28.32
CA VAL A 291 62.28 18.23 -27.66
C VAL A 291 61.17 17.49 -26.95
N PHE A 292 60.89 16.28 -27.41
CA PHE A 292 59.91 15.41 -26.81
C PHE A 292 60.53 14.69 -25.61
N ARG A 293 59.70 14.42 -24.59
CA ARG A 293 60.07 13.54 -23.48
C ARG A 293 60.20 12.11 -23.97
N ASP A 294 59.25 11.69 -24.82
CA ASP A 294 59.16 10.38 -25.45
C ASP A 294 59.31 10.50 -26.99
N ALA A 295 59.01 9.45 -27.76
CA ALA A 295 59.04 9.56 -29.21
C ALA A 295 57.92 10.49 -29.72
N ALA A 296 58.23 11.36 -30.69
CA ALA A 296 57.20 12.18 -31.34
C ALA A 296 56.20 11.29 -32.12
N PRO A 297 54.92 11.67 -32.20
CA PRO A 297 53.92 10.92 -32.96
C PRO A 297 54.34 10.75 -34.43
N SER A 298 54.15 9.54 -34.96
CA SER A 298 54.50 9.23 -36.34
C SER A 298 53.66 10.05 -37.31
N GLY A 299 54.30 10.78 -38.22
CA GLY A 299 53.60 11.65 -39.18
C GLY A 299 53.14 12.99 -38.62
N ALA A 300 53.60 13.40 -37.43
CA ALA A 300 53.34 14.72 -36.90
C ALA A 300 53.98 15.83 -37.77
N THR A 301 53.20 16.88 -38.02
CA THR A 301 53.70 18.18 -38.45
C THR A 301 53.87 19.09 -37.24
N TYR A 302 54.78 20.05 -37.36
CA TYR A 302 55.16 20.95 -36.29
C TYR A 302 54.89 22.37 -36.74
N GLU A 303 54.17 23.13 -35.92
CA GLU A 303 53.91 24.55 -36.19
C GLU A 303 54.67 25.40 -35.19
N PHE A 304 55.19 26.51 -35.70
CA PHE A 304 55.98 27.47 -34.96
C PHE A 304 55.47 28.87 -35.26
N GLN A 305 55.34 29.69 -34.22
CA GLN A 305 55.04 31.12 -34.33
C GLN A 305 56.10 31.90 -33.57
N LEU A 306 56.69 32.90 -34.22
CA LEU A 306 57.62 33.83 -33.59
C LEU A 306 56.97 35.20 -33.54
N TYR A 307 56.74 35.71 -32.34
CA TYR A 307 56.34 37.09 -32.08
C TYR A 307 57.60 37.96 -31.95
N LEU A 308 57.64 39.02 -32.75
CA LEU A 308 58.77 39.93 -32.86
C LEU A 308 58.59 41.16 -31.94
N PRO A 309 59.69 41.86 -31.60
CA PRO A 309 59.64 43.07 -30.79
C PRO A 309 58.77 44.19 -31.36
N ASP A 310 58.63 44.26 -32.69
CA ASP A 310 57.79 45.23 -33.40
C ASP A 310 56.29 44.87 -33.40
N GLY A 311 55.90 43.76 -32.76
CA GLY A 311 54.54 43.26 -32.68
C GLY A 311 54.10 42.42 -33.88
N SER A 312 54.97 42.22 -34.89
CA SER A 312 54.68 41.31 -36.00
C SER A 312 54.81 39.83 -35.60
N THR A 313 54.22 38.93 -36.39
CA THR A 313 54.27 37.48 -36.14
C THR A 313 54.69 36.76 -37.40
N LEU A 314 55.70 35.89 -37.29
CA LEU A 314 56.09 34.94 -38.33
C LEU A 314 55.51 33.57 -37.98
N SER A 315 54.85 32.93 -38.93
CA SER A 315 54.29 31.58 -38.77
C SER A 315 54.95 30.61 -39.75
N ALA A 316 55.22 29.40 -39.29
CA ALA A 316 55.83 28.35 -40.10
C ALA A 316 55.33 26.96 -39.73
N SER A 317 55.32 26.06 -40.70
CA SER A 317 55.09 24.63 -40.50
C SER A 317 56.28 23.81 -41.01
N SER A 318 56.56 22.70 -40.36
CA SER A 318 57.68 21.81 -40.67
C SER A 318 57.28 20.35 -40.50
N ALA A 319 57.81 19.46 -41.33
CA ALA A 319 57.72 18.00 -41.11
C ALA A 319 58.82 17.50 -40.14
N ARG A 320 59.72 18.39 -39.71
CA ARG A 320 60.77 18.11 -38.72
C ARG A 320 60.44 18.83 -37.42
N ASN A 321 60.90 18.29 -36.30
CA ASN A 321 60.77 18.89 -34.97
C ASN A 321 61.60 20.18 -34.77
N LEU A 322 62.06 20.82 -35.84
CA LEU A 322 62.84 22.05 -35.81
C LEU A 322 62.42 22.98 -36.94
N TYR A 323 62.59 24.27 -36.70
CA TYR A 323 62.46 25.33 -37.69
C TYR A 323 63.44 26.47 -37.42
N ARG A 324 63.95 27.09 -38.48
CA ARG A 324 64.88 28.21 -38.42
C ARG A 324 64.17 29.49 -38.83
N PHE A 325 64.15 30.46 -37.92
CA PHE A 325 63.67 31.82 -38.19
C PHE A 325 64.86 32.74 -38.43
N THR A 326 64.69 33.67 -39.37
CA THR A 326 65.61 34.80 -39.52
C THR A 326 65.11 35.97 -38.67
N ILE A 327 65.99 36.54 -37.88
CA ILE A 327 65.73 37.66 -36.97
C ILE A 327 66.77 38.77 -37.21
N SER A 328 66.31 40.02 -37.22
CA SER A 328 67.16 41.17 -37.59
C SER A 328 67.02 42.36 -36.64
N GLN A 329 66.19 42.24 -35.60
CA GLN A 329 65.88 43.33 -34.66
C GLN A 329 66.35 42.92 -33.26
N SER A 330 66.95 43.84 -32.50
CA SER A 330 67.22 43.57 -31.08
C SER A 330 65.94 43.69 -30.27
N GLY A 331 65.71 42.78 -29.32
CA GLY A 331 64.57 42.89 -28.40
C GLY A 331 64.08 41.56 -27.83
N SER A 332 62.89 41.61 -27.24
CA SER A 332 62.23 40.44 -26.65
C SER A 332 61.36 39.73 -27.68
N TYR A 333 61.56 38.42 -27.78
CA TYR A 333 60.84 37.53 -28.66
C TYR A 333 60.03 36.51 -27.85
N GLN A 334 58.87 36.12 -28.37
CA GLN A 334 58.13 34.96 -27.88
C GLN A 334 57.97 33.95 -29.00
N LEU A 335 58.53 32.76 -28.80
CA LEU A 335 58.34 31.63 -29.67
C LEU A 335 57.23 30.75 -29.11
N LEU A 336 56.20 30.49 -29.91
CA LEU A 336 55.23 29.43 -29.65
C LEU A 336 55.50 28.25 -30.57
N ALA A 337 55.31 27.04 -30.07
CA ALA A 337 55.24 25.88 -30.94
C ALA A 337 54.20 24.86 -30.49
N ARG A 338 53.68 24.11 -31.46
CA ARG A 338 52.73 23.02 -31.26
C ARG A 338 52.94 21.91 -32.27
N THR A 339 52.32 20.77 -32.04
CA THR A 339 52.30 19.63 -32.95
C THR A 339 50.90 19.43 -33.50
N ILE A 340 50.83 18.94 -34.74
CA ILE A 340 49.60 18.48 -35.37
C ILE A 340 49.87 17.09 -35.92
N ALA A 341 49.14 16.08 -35.47
CA ALA A 341 49.11 14.77 -36.14
C ALA A 341 47.68 14.26 -36.22
N ALA A 342 47.36 13.62 -37.35
CA ALA A 342 46.01 13.14 -37.66
C ALA A 342 44.89 14.20 -37.46
N GLY A 343 45.20 15.48 -37.66
CA GLY A 343 44.24 16.59 -37.50
C GLY A 343 43.99 17.07 -36.07
N VAL A 344 44.69 16.50 -35.07
CA VAL A 344 44.61 16.93 -33.67
C VAL A 344 45.77 17.89 -33.36
N GLU A 345 45.43 19.08 -32.86
CA GLU A 345 46.40 20.12 -32.50
C GLU A 345 46.74 20.06 -31.01
N SER A 346 48.03 20.07 -30.65
CA SER A 346 48.43 20.27 -29.26
C SER A 346 48.26 21.74 -28.84
N PRO A 347 48.19 22.03 -27.52
CA PRO A 347 48.31 23.40 -27.03
C PRO A 347 49.62 24.04 -27.48
N TRP A 348 49.63 25.37 -27.60
CA TRP A 348 50.83 26.15 -27.85
C TRP A 348 51.72 26.18 -26.61
N LEU A 349 52.98 25.81 -26.77
CA LEU A 349 54.00 26.00 -25.75
C LEU A 349 54.78 27.29 -25.99
N PRO A 350 54.90 28.20 -25.01
CA PRO A 350 55.71 29.40 -25.15
C PRO A 350 57.16 29.21 -24.70
N LEU A 351 58.07 29.92 -25.37
CA LEU A 351 59.45 30.14 -24.97
C LEU A 351 59.81 31.61 -25.24
N ASN A 352 60.07 32.38 -24.19
CA ASN A 352 60.52 33.76 -24.32
C ASN A 352 62.05 33.80 -24.34
N PHE A 353 62.61 34.63 -25.22
CA PHE A 353 64.05 34.87 -25.27
C PHE A 353 64.32 36.30 -25.74
N SER A 354 65.55 36.77 -25.55
CA SER A 354 66.00 38.08 -26.04
C SER A 354 67.17 37.89 -27.00
N PHE A 355 67.20 38.73 -28.02
CA PHE A 355 68.27 38.79 -29.03
C PHE A 355 68.86 40.18 -29.10
#